data_AF-A0A2R6MCQ1-F1
#
_entry.id   AF-A0A2R6MCQ1-F1
#
_cell.length_a   1.000
_cell.length_b   1.000
_cell.length_c   1.000
_cell.angle_alpha   90.00
_cell.angle_beta   90.00
_cell.angle_gamma   90.00
#
_symmetry.space_group_name_H-M   'P 1'
#
loop_
_entity.id
_entity.type
_entity.pdbx_description
1 polymer ?
#
loop_
_entity_poly.entity_id
_entity_poly.type
_entity_poly.pdbx_seq_one_letter_code
_entity_poly.pdbx_strand_id
1 'polypeptide(L)'
;MVDFQSRDTRRGRDDEDESDEPEAEQSPENNRGEQGGHEDSHGHDDQHDHGERRGHDEQHDHADHHHGHDVDTLGAAVVTVSSSRSLSDDPSGDAIVAGLENADNKVVSRDLIDDSYDGVQSSLNALVRRDDVDVVITTGGTGVTPDDVTIEAARAMFDKELPGFGELFRLLSHDEIGTKVVGTRATAGVVDGVVVFCLPGSENAARLGVEQIIVEEAGHLAGLASRGE
;
A
#
# COMPACT_ATOMS: atom_id res chain seq x y z
N MET A 1 -1.93 -40.71 -31.86
CA MET A 1 -2.29 -42.07 -31.41
C MET A 1 -1.00 -42.84 -31.17
N VAL A 2 -0.52 -42.81 -29.94
CA VAL A 2 0.44 -43.78 -29.38
C VAL A 2 0.18 -43.76 -27.87
N ASP A 3 -0.26 -44.92 -27.41
CA ASP A 3 -0.68 -45.28 -26.07
C ASP A 3 0.47 -46.07 -25.43
N PHE A 4 0.83 -45.77 -24.19
CA PHE A 4 1.67 -46.65 -23.38
C PHE A 4 1.45 -46.42 -21.87
N GLN A 5 0.35 -47.01 -21.39
CA GLN A 5 0.22 -47.79 -20.16
C GLN A 5 1.09 -47.44 -18.92
N SER A 6 0.36 -47.02 -17.88
CA SER A 6 0.40 -47.44 -16.47
C SER A 6 1.63 -48.19 -15.95
N ARG A 7 2.23 -47.64 -14.89
CA ARG A 7 2.81 -48.42 -13.78
C ARG A 7 2.35 -47.86 -12.44
N ASP A 8 1.45 -48.60 -11.83
CA ASP A 8 1.13 -48.59 -10.40
C ASP A 8 2.08 -49.57 -9.71
N THR A 9 2.81 -49.13 -8.69
CA THR A 9 3.36 -50.02 -7.66
C THR A 9 3.30 -49.33 -6.30
N ARG A 10 2.22 -49.62 -5.58
CA ARG A 10 2.14 -49.56 -4.12
C ARG A 10 3.31 -50.31 -3.47
N ARG A 11 3.90 -49.71 -2.44
CA ARG A 11 4.59 -50.41 -1.35
C ARG A 11 4.30 -49.67 -0.05
N GLY A 12 3.69 -50.38 0.89
CA GLY A 12 3.41 -49.89 2.25
C GLY A 12 4.36 -50.47 3.30
N ARG A 13 3.94 -50.29 4.55
CA ARG A 13 4.52 -50.58 5.88
C ARG A 13 5.23 -49.38 6.51
N ASP A 14 4.66 -48.76 7.54
CA ASP A 14 4.33 -49.23 8.91
C ASP A 14 5.53 -49.09 9.86
N ASP A 15 5.19 -48.65 11.07
CA ASP A 15 5.88 -48.78 12.36
C ASP A 15 6.27 -47.46 13.07
N GLU A 16 5.66 -47.38 14.26
CA GLU A 16 5.69 -46.42 15.36
C GLU A 16 7.06 -46.46 16.09
N ASP A 17 7.46 -45.37 16.76
CA ASP A 17 7.56 -45.32 18.24
C ASP A 17 8.38 -44.14 18.79
N GLU A 18 7.89 -43.63 19.94
CA GLU A 18 8.57 -43.11 21.15
C GLU A 18 9.58 -41.95 21.00
N SER A 19 9.24 -40.72 21.44
CA SER A 19 9.28 -40.18 22.82
C SER A 19 10.68 -40.08 23.44
N ASP A 20 11.12 -38.86 23.75
CA ASP A 20 11.70 -38.47 25.05
C ASP A 20 12.23 -37.03 25.02
N GLU A 21 11.59 -36.12 25.79
CA GLU A 21 12.29 -35.01 26.45
C GLU A 21 12.93 -35.54 27.74
N PRO A 22 14.06 -34.98 28.21
CA PRO A 22 13.90 -34.07 29.36
C PRO A 22 14.94 -32.93 29.49
N GLU A 23 14.44 -31.87 30.13
CA GLU A 23 15.00 -31.03 31.21
C GLU A 23 16.31 -30.22 31.09
N ALA A 24 16.20 -29.06 31.75
CA ALA A 24 17.16 -27.99 31.97
C ALA A 24 18.40 -28.42 32.78
N GLU A 25 19.48 -27.62 32.71
CA GLU A 25 20.24 -27.17 33.89
C GLU A 25 21.29 -26.07 33.56
N GLN A 26 21.13 -24.94 34.25
CA GLN A 26 22.14 -24.15 35.00
C GLN A 26 23.37 -23.51 34.31
N SER A 27 23.44 -22.19 34.48
CA SER A 27 24.62 -21.31 34.36
C SER A 27 25.74 -21.65 35.35
N PRO A 28 26.97 -21.14 35.09
CA PRO A 28 27.60 -20.31 36.12
C PRO A 28 28.30 -19.04 35.59
N GLU A 29 28.53 -18.14 36.54
CA GLU A 29 29.08 -16.78 36.50
C GLU A 29 30.59 -16.66 36.20
N ASN A 30 31.03 -15.39 36.13
CA ASN A 30 32.37 -14.80 36.38
C ASN A 30 33.33 -14.68 35.17
N ASN A 31 34.09 -13.60 34.92
CA ASN A 31 34.44 -12.41 35.72
C ASN A 31 35.19 -11.36 34.85
N ARG A 32 35.04 -10.07 35.19
CA ARG A 32 36.04 -8.96 35.23
C ARG A 32 36.91 -8.51 34.04
N GLY A 33 36.97 -7.18 33.91
CA GLY A 33 38.11 -6.36 33.44
C GLY A 33 37.64 -4.95 33.02
N GLU A 34 37.54 -3.98 33.95
CA GLU A 34 38.46 -2.82 34.10
C GLU A 34 38.35 -1.78 32.95
N GLN A 35 37.65 -0.66 33.13
CA GLN A 35 38.05 0.62 33.77
C GLN A 35 39.01 1.52 32.95
N GLY A 36 38.59 2.78 32.77
CA GLY A 36 39.34 3.93 32.28
C GLY A 36 38.41 4.83 31.46
N GLY A 37 37.97 6.02 31.87
CA GLY A 37 38.58 7.03 32.73
C GLY A 37 39.04 8.19 31.85
N HIS A 38 38.14 9.11 31.48
CA HIS A 38 38.49 10.36 30.80
C HIS A 38 37.91 11.54 31.59
N GLU A 39 38.83 12.31 32.18
CA GLU A 39 38.59 13.56 32.88
C GLU A 39 38.69 14.72 31.88
N ASP A 40 37.67 15.57 31.91
CA ASP A 40 37.66 16.90 31.28
C ASP A 40 38.28 17.95 32.21
N SER A 41 38.86 18.99 31.58
CA SER A 41 38.88 20.40 32.04
C SER A 41 40.26 21.03 32.19
N HIS A 42 40.64 21.82 31.17
CA HIS A 42 41.32 23.12 31.20
C HIS A 42 40.96 23.78 29.85
N GLY A 43 40.43 24.99 29.67
CA GLY A 43 40.43 26.25 30.40
C GLY A 43 40.91 27.32 29.42
N HIS A 44 40.16 28.41 29.18
CA HIS A 44 40.68 29.77 28.89
C HIS A 44 39.55 30.78 28.65
N ASP A 45 39.68 31.91 29.33
CA ASP A 45 39.02 33.19 29.07
C ASP A 45 39.44 33.75 27.71
N ASP A 46 38.51 34.39 26.99
CA ASP A 46 38.82 35.54 26.14
C ASP A 46 37.58 36.42 25.95
N GLN A 47 37.71 37.68 26.36
CA GLN A 47 36.76 38.76 26.10
C GLN A 47 37.03 39.31 24.70
N HIS A 48 35.99 39.41 23.86
CA HIS A 48 36.01 40.34 22.72
C HIS A 48 34.66 41.02 22.51
N ASP A 49 34.75 42.35 22.49
CA ASP A 49 33.75 43.36 22.20
C ASP A 49 33.57 43.55 20.67
N HIS A 50 32.42 44.14 20.32
CA HIS A 50 32.03 44.81 19.07
C HIS A 50 31.48 43.98 17.89
N GLY A 51 30.25 44.34 17.49
CA GLY A 51 29.83 44.31 16.09
C GLY A 51 28.34 44.15 15.86
N GLU A 52 27.59 45.25 15.81
CA GLU A 52 26.28 45.28 15.14
C GLU A 52 26.43 44.80 13.68
N ARG A 53 25.74 43.71 13.32
CA ARG A 53 25.42 43.39 11.93
C ARG A 53 23.97 42.93 11.81
N ARG A 54 23.18 43.83 11.24
CA ARG A 54 21.87 43.57 10.63
C ARG A 54 22.02 42.61 9.43
N GLY A 55 21.02 41.75 9.26
CA GLY A 55 20.60 41.21 7.97
C GLY A 55 21.13 39.82 7.64
N HIS A 56 20.31 38.79 7.82
CA HIS A 56 19.47 38.17 6.79
C HIS A 56 18.89 36.90 7.44
N ASP A 57 17.71 37.03 8.06
CA ASP A 57 16.86 35.87 8.29
C ASP A 57 16.31 35.48 6.91
N GLU A 58 17.08 34.68 6.18
CA GLU A 58 16.58 33.96 5.02
C GLU A 58 15.68 32.83 5.53
N GLN A 59 14.50 33.23 6.02
CA GLN A 59 13.32 32.39 6.01
C GLN A 59 13.00 32.14 4.53
N HIS A 60 13.61 31.08 4.00
CA HIS A 60 13.11 30.43 2.81
C HIS A 60 11.76 29.79 3.17
N ASP A 61 10.72 30.61 3.21
CA ASP A 61 9.33 30.18 3.13
C ASP A 61 9.13 29.56 1.74
N HIS A 62 9.53 28.29 1.60
CA HIS A 62 9.19 27.44 0.45
C HIS A 62 7.83 26.74 0.66
N ALA A 63 6.96 27.28 1.50
CA ALA A 63 5.71 26.65 1.90
C ALA A 63 4.47 27.17 1.17
N ASP A 64 4.62 27.78 -0.01
CA ASP A 64 3.49 28.24 -0.82
C ASP A 64 3.69 27.93 -2.30
N HIS A 65 3.63 26.64 -2.65
CA HIS A 65 3.47 26.21 -4.04
C HIS A 65 2.03 25.75 -4.29
N HIS A 66 1.16 26.71 -4.63
CA HIS A 66 -0.06 26.55 -5.45
C HIS A 66 -1.13 25.51 -5.02
N HIS A 67 -1.83 25.72 -3.91
CA HIS A 67 -3.06 24.98 -3.50
C HIS A 67 -4.36 25.43 -4.21
N GLY A 68 -4.28 25.87 -5.47
CA GLY A 68 -5.45 26.41 -6.18
C GLY A 68 -6.38 25.38 -6.83
N HIS A 69 -6.14 24.09 -6.62
CA HIS A 69 -6.64 23.06 -7.54
C HIS A 69 -7.09 21.76 -6.88
N ASP A 70 -7.14 21.70 -5.55
CA ASP A 70 -7.55 20.47 -4.87
C ASP A 70 -9.06 20.29 -5.02
N VAL A 71 -9.49 19.05 -5.30
CA VAL A 71 -10.91 18.70 -5.33
C VAL A 71 -11.35 18.40 -3.90
N ASP A 72 -12.16 19.30 -3.32
CA ASP A 72 -12.61 19.22 -1.92
C ASP A 72 -13.52 18.00 -1.64
N THR A 73 -14.25 17.52 -2.64
CA THR A 73 -15.17 16.38 -2.50
C THR A 73 -15.15 15.56 -3.77
N LEU A 74 -14.69 14.32 -3.64
CA LEU A 74 -14.55 13.39 -4.78
C LEU A 74 -15.79 12.53 -4.97
N GLY A 75 -16.12 12.25 -6.21
CA GLY A 75 -16.88 11.08 -6.64
C GLY A 75 -15.96 9.88 -6.81
N ALA A 76 -16.11 8.87 -5.97
CA ALA A 76 -15.30 7.66 -5.96
C ALA A 76 -16.09 6.44 -6.47
N ALA A 77 -15.47 5.66 -7.35
CA ALA A 77 -15.95 4.34 -7.73
C ALA A 77 -15.11 3.26 -7.04
N VAL A 78 -15.77 2.30 -6.39
CA VAL A 78 -15.12 1.17 -5.70
C VAL A 78 -15.39 -0.12 -6.47
N VAL A 79 -14.34 -0.87 -6.81
CA VAL A 79 -14.43 -2.14 -7.54
C VAL A 79 -13.76 -3.25 -6.74
N THR A 80 -14.55 -4.19 -6.26
CA THR A 80 -14.02 -5.42 -5.65
C THR A 80 -13.80 -6.47 -6.74
N VAL A 81 -12.55 -6.93 -6.87
CA VAL A 81 -12.16 -7.99 -7.81
C VAL A 81 -12.02 -9.28 -7.00
N SER A 82 -13.01 -10.16 -7.16
CA SER A 82 -13.06 -11.44 -6.46
C SER A 82 -14.02 -12.43 -7.10
N SER A 83 -13.56 -13.66 -7.29
CA SER A 83 -14.36 -14.82 -7.70
C SER A 83 -15.14 -15.52 -6.57
N SER A 84 -14.94 -15.12 -5.30
CA SER A 84 -15.55 -15.80 -4.13
C SER A 84 -16.43 -14.93 -3.26
N ARG A 85 -16.35 -13.59 -3.41
CA ARG A 85 -17.15 -12.65 -2.62
C ARG A 85 -18.49 -12.32 -3.27
N SER A 86 -19.33 -11.66 -2.48
CA SER A 86 -20.56 -11.02 -2.93
C SER A 86 -20.63 -9.62 -2.35
N LEU A 87 -21.47 -8.73 -2.90
CA LEU A 87 -21.64 -7.38 -2.33
C LEU A 87 -22.13 -7.40 -0.87
N SER A 88 -22.81 -8.46 -0.44
CA SER A 88 -23.23 -8.64 0.96
C SER A 88 -22.13 -9.22 1.88
N ASP A 89 -21.01 -9.65 1.31
CA ASP A 89 -19.86 -10.24 2.00
C ASP A 89 -18.57 -9.69 1.37
N ASP A 90 -18.39 -8.39 1.49
CA ASP A 90 -17.27 -7.65 0.93
C ASP A 90 -16.68 -6.67 1.95
N PRO A 91 -15.98 -7.19 2.98
CA PRO A 91 -15.42 -6.35 4.05
C PRO A 91 -14.37 -5.35 3.55
N SER A 92 -13.63 -5.68 2.47
CA SER A 92 -12.64 -4.74 1.91
C SER A 92 -13.31 -3.57 1.20
N GLY A 93 -14.34 -3.84 0.39
CA GLY A 93 -15.14 -2.76 -0.19
C GLY A 93 -15.85 -1.94 0.88
N ASP A 94 -16.36 -2.57 1.94
CA ASP A 94 -16.97 -1.87 3.08
C ASP A 94 -15.96 -0.93 3.77
N ALA A 95 -14.72 -1.39 3.99
CA ALA A 95 -13.66 -0.58 4.57
C ALA A 95 -13.30 0.62 3.69
N ILE A 96 -13.24 0.45 2.36
CA ILE A 96 -12.97 1.55 1.43
C ILE A 96 -14.10 2.57 1.45
N VAL A 97 -15.36 2.12 1.38
CA VAL A 97 -16.54 2.99 1.44
C VAL A 97 -16.53 3.79 2.73
N ALA A 98 -16.34 3.13 3.88
CA ALA A 98 -16.31 3.80 5.17
C ALA A 98 -15.18 4.84 5.25
N GLY A 99 -13.97 4.52 4.76
CA GLY A 99 -12.85 5.46 4.73
C GLY A 99 -13.14 6.71 3.90
N LEU A 100 -13.76 6.54 2.72
CA LEU A 100 -14.16 7.65 1.86
C LEU A 100 -15.26 8.51 2.48
N GLU A 101 -16.32 7.89 3.01
CA GLU A 101 -17.45 8.60 3.62
C GLU A 101 -17.04 9.37 4.88
N ASN A 102 -16.12 8.82 5.68
CA ASN A 102 -15.56 9.50 6.85
C ASN A 102 -14.74 10.75 6.49
N ALA A 103 -14.28 10.83 5.23
CA ALA A 103 -13.58 11.97 4.67
C ALA A 103 -14.50 12.85 3.80
N ASP A 104 -15.82 12.74 3.98
CA ASP A 104 -16.85 13.50 3.25
C ASP A 104 -16.86 13.29 1.72
N ASN A 105 -16.16 12.26 1.21
CA ASN A 105 -16.20 11.87 -0.20
C ASN A 105 -17.44 11.04 -0.52
N LYS A 106 -17.87 11.04 -1.78
CA LYS A 106 -19.08 10.33 -2.24
C LYS A 106 -18.72 9.07 -2.99
N VAL A 107 -19.29 7.93 -2.59
CA VAL A 107 -19.20 6.70 -3.38
C VAL A 107 -20.31 6.69 -4.43
N VAL A 108 -19.95 6.91 -5.70
CA VAL A 108 -20.88 7.02 -6.84
C VAL A 108 -21.09 5.70 -7.60
N SER A 109 -20.20 4.74 -7.37
CA SER A 109 -20.32 3.37 -7.90
C SER A 109 -19.72 2.39 -6.92
N ARG A 110 -20.35 1.23 -6.77
CA ARG A 110 -19.80 0.09 -6.04
C ARG A 110 -20.10 -1.18 -6.80
N ASP A 111 -19.04 -1.78 -7.35
CA ASP A 111 -19.12 -2.92 -8.24
C ASP A 111 -18.31 -4.10 -7.70
N LEU A 112 -18.74 -5.32 -8.02
CA LEU A 112 -17.99 -6.54 -7.76
C LEU A 112 -17.90 -7.35 -9.05
N ILE A 113 -16.68 -7.71 -9.42
CA ILE A 113 -16.36 -8.40 -10.66
C ILE A 113 -15.48 -9.62 -10.40
N ASP A 114 -15.51 -10.60 -11.32
CA ASP A 114 -14.62 -11.75 -11.29
C ASP A 114 -13.16 -11.37 -11.58
N ASP A 115 -12.24 -12.23 -11.11
CA ASP A 115 -10.78 -12.13 -11.27
C ASP A 115 -10.33 -12.37 -12.74
N SER A 116 -10.75 -11.50 -13.65
CA SER A 116 -10.44 -11.59 -15.07
C SER A 116 -9.83 -10.30 -15.62
N TYR A 117 -8.81 -10.46 -16.46
CA TYR A 117 -8.09 -9.33 -17.04
C TYR A 117 -9.03 -8.39 -17.81
N ASP A 118 -9.84 -8.96 -18.70
CA ASP A 118 -10.81 -8.21 -19.51
C ASP A 118 -11.91 -7.59 -18.65
N GLY A 119 -12.32 -8.26 -17.57
CA GLY A 119 -13.32 -7.74 -16.63
C GLY A 119 -12.82 -6.50 -15.91
N VAL A 120 -11.58 -6.54 -15.38
CA VAL A 120 -10.94 -5.39 -14.75
C VAL A 120 -10.80 -4.24 -15.74
N GLN A 121 -10.29 -4.47 -16.94
CA GLN A 121 -10.14 -3.41 -17.95
C GLN A 121 -11.47 -2.81 -18.38
N SER A 122 -12.50 -3.65 -18.60
CA SER A 122 -13.83 -3.19 -18.99
C SER A 122 -14.46 -2.34 -17.89
N SER A 123 -14.31 -2.74 -16.63
CA SER A 123 -14.79 -1.99 -15.47
C SER A 123 -14.09 -0.64 -15.35
N LEU A 124 -12.76 -0.61 -15.41
CA LEU A 124 -11.99 0.63 -15.36
C LEU A 124 -12.38 1.58 -16.50
N ASN A 125 -12.38 1.08 -17.74
CA ASN A 125 -12.74 1.88 -18.93
C ASN A 125 -14.17 2.43 -18.87
N ALA A 126 -15.11 1.69 -18.28
CA ALA A 126 -16.47 2.18 -18.10
C ALA A 126 -16.55 3.28 -17.05
N LEU A 127 -15.81 3.14 -15.94
CA LEU A 127 -15.85 4.06 -14.81
C LEU A 127 -15.13 5.38 -15.09
N VAL A 128 -13.94 5.35 -15.70
CA VAL A 128 -13.17 6.57 -16.00
C VAL A 128 -13.83 7.48 -17.03
N ARG A 129 -14.84 6.99 -17.76
CA ARG A 129 -15.63 7.77 -18.72
C ARG A 129 -16.88 8.42 -18.12
N ARG A 130 -17.12 8.23 -16.83
CA ARG A 130 -18.28 8.82 -16.15
C ARG A 130 -17.90 10.18 -15.61
N ASP A 131 -18.73 11.18 -15.90
CA ASP A 131 -18.52 12.56 -15.43
C ASP A 131 -18.66 12.72 -13.89
N ASP A 132 -19.16 11.69 -13.18
CA ASP A 132 -19.32 11.69 -11.72
C ASP A 132 -18.21 10.92 -10.99
N VAL A 133 -17.18 10.45 -11.69
CA VAL A 133 -16.06 9.66 -11.13
C VAL A 133 -14.75 10.43 -11.25
N ASP A 134 -14.23 10.90 -10.12
CA ASP A 134 -12.91 11.55 -10.01
C ASP A 134 -11.79 10.53 -9.68
N VAL A 135 -12.16 9.43 -9.00
CA VAL A 135 -11.22 8.39 -8.57
C VAL A 135 -11.85 7.00 -8.67
N VAL A 136 -11.06 6.02 -9.11
CA VAL A 136 -11.41 4.60 -9.07
C VAL A 136 -10.49 3.87 -8.10
N ILE A 137 -11.06 3.08 -7.19
CA ILE A 137 -10.32 2.26 -6.23
C ILE A 137 -10.71 0.81 -6.43
N THR A 138 -9.75 -0.03 -6.81
CA THR A 138 -9.95 -1.48 -6.85
C THR A 138 -9.40 -2.14 -5.60
N THR A 139 -10.00 -3.27 -5.19
CA THR A 139 -9.45 -4.14 -4.15
C THR A 139 -9.56 -5.60 -4.57
N GLY A 140 -8.47 -6.36 -4.43
CA GLY A 140 -8.44 -7.79 -4.79
C GLY A 140 -7.77 -8.08 -6.14
N GLY A 141 -7.52 -9.38 -6.39
CA GLY A 141 -6.82 -9.86 -7.59
C GLY A 141 -5.38 -9.35 -7.76
N THR A 142 -4.70 -8.95 -6.68
CA THR A 142 -3.32 -8.40 -6.74
C THR A 142 -2.24 -9.36 -6.26
N GLY A 143 -2.57 -10.57 -5.81
CA GLY A 143 -1.60 -11.53 -5.29
C GLY A 143 -0.59 -12.05 -6.33
N VAL A 144 -0.01 -13.22 -6.06
CA VAL A 144 1.03 -13.84 -6.89
C VAL A 144 0.55 -15.12 -7.60
N THR A 145 -0.74 -15.43 -7.51
CA THR A 145 -1.33 -16.56 -8.21
C THR A 145 -1.62 -16.20 -9.67
N PRO A 146 -1.80 -17.19 -10.57
CA PRO A 146 -2.09 -16.90 -11.98
C PRO A 146 -3.36 -16.10 -12.23
N ASP A 147 -4.33 -16.17 -11.32
CA ASP A 147 -5.61 -15.47 -11.41
C ASP A 147 -5.52 -14.02 -10.89
N ASP A 148 -4.42 -13.66 -10.21
CA ASP A 148 -4.16 -12.31 -9.70
C ASP A 148 -3.67 -11.37 -10.83
N VAL A 149 -4.63 -10.80 -11.56
CA VAL A 149 -4.39 -10.02 -12.78
C VAL A 149 -4.71 -8.53 -12.67
N THR A 150 -5.20 -8.04 -11.52
CA THR A 150 -5.66 -6.65 -11.36
C THR A 150 -4.59 -5.62 -11.70
N ILE A 151 -3.35 -5.84 -11.23
CA ILE A 151 -2.23 -4.92 -11.46
C ILE A 151 -1.83 -4.90 -12.93
N GLU A 152 -1.74 -6.07 -13.58
CA GLU A 152 -1.42 -6.22 -15.00
C GLU A 152 -2.48 -5.55 -15.88
N ALA A 153 -3.76 -5.73 -15.54
CA ALA A 153 -4.89 -5.13 -16.25
C ALA A 153 -4.90 -3.61 -16.12
N ALA A 154 -4.74 -3.09 -14.90
CA ALA A 154 -4.75 -1.65 -14.63
C ALA A 154 -3.54 -0.94 -15.25
N ARG A 155 -2.32 -1.47 -15.07
CA ARG A 155 -1.09 -0.86 -15.60
C ARG A 155 -1.08 -0.71 -17.11
N ALA A 156 -1.70 -1.65 -17.82
CA ALA A 156 -1.82 -1.58 -19.28
C ALA A 156 -2.68 -0.40 -19.76
N MET A 157 -3.49 0.19 -18.87
CA MET A 157 -4.34 1.34 -19.16
C MET A 157 -3.77 2.68 -18.69
N PHE A 158 -2.70 2.69 -17.89
CA PHE A 158 -2.17 3.92 -17.33
C PHE A 158 -1.53 4.79 -18.41
N ASP A 159 -2.03 6.02 -18.55
CA ASP A 159 -1.34 7.09 -19.28
C ASP A 159 -0.07 7.51 -18.53
N LYS A 160 -0.14 7.46 -17.20
CA LYS A 160 0.97 7.75 -16.29
C LYS A 160 0.88 6.90 -15.04
N GLU A 161 1.92 6.12 -14.77
CA GLU A 161 2.04 5.37 -13.52
C GLU A 161 2.47 6.29 -12.37
N LEU A 162 1.95 6.04 -11.17
CA LEU A 162 2.27 6.72 -9.92
C LEU A 162 3.02 5.75 -8.99
N PRO A 163 4.31 5.46 -9.24
CA PRO A 163 5.04 4.40 -8.53
C PRO A 163 5.14 4.64 -7.02
N GLY A 164 5.19 5.91 -6.60
CA GLY A 164 5.27 6.32 -5.20
C GLY A 164 4.12 5.79 -4.34
N PHE A 165 2.93 5.57 -4.92
CA PHE A 165 1.79 4.97 -4.20
C PHE A 165 2.13 3.55 -3.71
N GLY A 166 2.60 2.69 -4.61
CA GLY A 166 2.95 1.32 -4.25
C GLY A 166 4.14 1.26 -3.29
N GLU A 167 5.09 2.18 -3.43
CA GLU A 167 6.25 2.31 -2.54
C GLU A 167 5.84 2.69 -1.12
N LEU A 168 5.04 3.75 -0.98
CA LEU A 168 4.51 4.20 0.32
C LEU A 168 3.60 3.14 0.95
N PHE A 169 2.73 2.52 0.16
CA PHE A 169 1.86 1.45 0.64
C PHE A 169 2.65 0.29 1.24
N ARG A 170 3.73 -0.14 0.58
CA ARG A 170 4.60 -1.20 1.11
C ARG A 170 5.39 -0.73 2.34
N LEU A 171 5.84 0.52 2.37
CA LEU A 171 6.51 1.07 3.55
C LEU A 171 5.59 1.01 4.78
N LEU A 172 4.36 1.50 4.67
CA LEU A 172 3.38 1.48 5.76
C LEU A 172 2.97 0.05 6.13
N SER A 173 2.80 -0.82 5.13
CA SER A 173 2.45 -2.23 5.37
C SER A 173 3.55 -3.00 6.11
N HIS A 174 4.83 -2.66 5.89
CA HIS A 174 5.94 -3.38 6.50
C HIS A 174 5.87 -3.37 8.04
N ASP A 175 5.38 -2.29 8.64
CA ASP A 175 5.24 -2.19 10.08
C ASP A 175 4.17 -3.15 10.65
N GLU A 176 3.16 -3.50 9.85
CA GLU A 176 2.08 -4.43 10.23
C GLU A 176 2.43 -5.90 9.90
N ILE A 177 2.96 -6.15 8.70
CA ILE A 177 3.09 -7.52 8.15
C ILE A 177 4.55 -7.97 7.95
N GLY A 178 5.53 -7.12 8.25
CA GLY A 178 6.95 -7.41 8.13
C GLY A 178 7.37 -7.84 6.72
N THR A 179 8.20 -8.88 6.64
CA THR A 179 8.74 -9.39 5.37
C THR A 179 7.69 -9.95 4.40
N LYS A 180 6.44 -10.19 4.86
CA LYS A 180 5.34 -10.58 3.97
C LYS A 180 5.04 -9.53 2.91
N VAL A 181 5.46 -8.27 3.14
CA VAL A 181 5.34 -7.18 2.17
C VAL A 181 6.00 -7.47 0.82
N VAL A 182 6.94 -8.42 0.75
CA VAL A 182 7.52 -8.89 -0.52
C VAL A 182 6.44 -9.40 -1.50
N GLY A 183 5.35 -9.98 -0.97
CA GLY A 183 4.20 -10.41 -1.78
C GLY A 183 3.11 -9.35 -1.96
N THR A 184 3.24 -8.19 -1.31
CA THR A 184 2.24 -7.11 -1.37
C THR A 184 2.38 -6.34 -2.66
N ARG A 185 1.33 -6.38 -3.48
CA ARG A 185 1.25 -5.61 -4.72
C ARG A 185 0.08 -4.62 -4.63
N ALA A 186 0.44 -3.35 -4.78
CA ALA A 186 -0.45 -2.21 -4.91
C ALA A 186 0.15 -1.30 -5.99
N THR A 187 -0.70 -0.66 -6.78
CA THR A 187 -0.26 0.28 -7.83
C THR A 187 -1.27 1.39 -8.00
N ALA A 188 -0.86 2.49 -8.61
CA ALA A 188 -1.76 3.57 -8.99
C ALA A 188 -1.27 4.22 -10.28
N GLY A 189 -2.19 4.89 -10.96
CA GLY A 189 -1.94 5.58 -12.21
C GLY A 189 -3.06 6.52 -12.58
N VAL A 190 -2.86 7.28 -13.66
CA VAL A 190 -3.89 8.10 -14.29
C VAL A 190 -4.35 7.41 -15.57
N VAL A 191 -5.66 7.36 -15.78
CA VAL A 191 -6.32 6.80 -16.97
C VAL A 191 -7.38 7.79 -17.42
N ASP A 192 -7.25 8.33 -18.64
CA ASP A 192 -8.22 9.28 -19.22
C ASP A 192 -8.57 10.45 -18.27
N GLY A 193 -7.57 10.97 -17.55
CA GLY A 193 -7.74 12.07 -16.60
C GLY A 193 -8.27 11.68 -15.21
N VAL A 194 -8.61 10.41 -14.98
CA VAL A 194 -9.09 9.87 -13.70
C VAL A 194 -7.99 9.12 -12.96
N VAL A 195 -7.90 9.29 -11.64
CA VAL A 195 -6.89 8.59 -10.83
C VAL A 195 -7.40 7.20 -10.47
N VAL A 196 -6.58 6.17 -10.68
CA VAL A 196 -6.89 4.78 -10.38
C VAL A 196 -5.92 4.24 -9.33
N PHE A 197 -6.45 3.69 -8.25
CA PHE A 197 -5.70 3.00 -7.19
C PHE A 197 -6.07 1.52 -7.15
N CYS A 198 -5.09 0.64 -7.05
CA CYS A 198 -5.29 -0.80 -6.91
C CYS A 198 -4.72 -1.29 -5.58
N LEU A 199 -5.60 -1.76 -4.71
CA LEU A 199 -5.28 -2.25 -3.36
C LEU A 199 -5.34 -3.78 -3.28
N PRO A 200 -4.59 -4.40 -2.34
CA PRO A 200 -4.78 -5.81 -2.01
C PRO A 200 -6.19 -6.12 -1.49
N GLY A 201 -6.59 -7.39 -1.58
CA GLY A 201 -7.93 -7.85 -1.25
C GLY A 201 -8.23 -8.06 0.23
N SER A 202 -7.26 -7.92 1.15
CA SER A 202 -7.53 -8.04 2.60
C SER A 202 -8.15 -6.76 3.15
N GLU A 203 -9.02 -6.89 4.16
CA GLU A 203 -9.68 -5.73 4.78
C GLU A 203 -8.65 -4.74 5.36
N ASN A 204 -7.63 -5.24 6.08
CA ASN A 204 -6.58 -4.38 6.65
C ASN A 204 -5.82 -3.59 5.58
N ALA A 205 -5.49 -4.22 4.46
CA ALA A 205 -4.79 -3.56 3.36
C ALA A 205 -5.67 -2.50 2.69
N ALA A 206 -6.96 -2.81 2.50
CA ALA A 206 -7.94 -1.89 1.96
C ALA A 206 -8.10 -0.66 2.87
N ARG A 207 -8.24 -0.89 4.19
CA ARG A 207 -8.32 0.15 5.22
C ARG A 207 -7.06 1.02 5.27
N LEU A 208 -5.87 0.42 5.31
CA LEU A 208 -4.60 1.14 5.30
C LEU A 208 -4.48 2.02 4.06
N GLY A 209 -4.79 1.47 2.88
CA GLY A 209 -4.70 2.20 1.62
C GLY A 209 -5.64 3.39 1.57
N VAL A 210 -6.90 3.21 1.94
CA VAL A 210 -7.89 4.30 1.89
C VAL A 210 -7.62 5.36 2.95
N GLU A 211 -7.42 4.97 4.21
CA GLU A 211 -7.36 5.89 5.35
C GLU A 211 -6.02 6.62 5.45
N GLN A 212 -4.90 6.00 5.07
CA GLN A 212 -3.57 6.61 5.26
C GLN A 212 -2.95 7.20 4.00
N ILE A 213 -3.52 6.93 2.82
CA ILE A 213 -2.93 7.38 1.55
C ILE A 213 -3.96 8.02 0.64
N ILE A 214 -5.03 7.28 0.28
CA ILE A 214 -5.93 7.73 -0.78
C ILE A 214 -6.71 8.97 -0.34
N VAL A 215 -7.27 8.99 0.88
CA VAL A 215 -8.00 10.16 1.38
C VAL A 215 -7.11 11.41 1.44
N GLU A 216 -5.84 11.27 1.79
CA GLU A 216 -4.90 12.38 1.91
C GLU A 216 -4.51 12.96 0.54
N GLU A 217 -4.39 12.12 -0.50
CA GLU A 217 -3.77 12.51 -1.77
C GLU A 217 -4.75 12.60 -2.96
N ALA A 218 -5.89 11.89 -2.92
CA ALA A 218 -6.75 11.75 -4.09
C ALA A 218 -7.32 13.09 -4.58
N GLY A 219 -7.66 14.01 -3.67
CA GLY A 219 -8.19 15.33 -4.01
C GLY A 219 -7.19 16.17 -4.82
N HIS A 220 -5.93 16.16 -4.39
CA HIS A 220 -4.84 16.83 -5.07
C HIS A 220 -4.53 16.19 -6.43
N LEU A 221 -4.44 14.85 -6.47
CA LEU A 221 -4.13 14.10 -7.69
C LEU A 221 -5.23 14.24 -8.75
N ALA A 222 -6.51 14.19 -8.37
CA ALA A 222 -7.64 14.39 -9.27
C ALA A 222 -7.62 15.82 -9.88
N GLY A 223 -7.31 16.82 -9.06
CA GLY A 223 -7.15 18.21 -9.50
C GLY A 223 -5.95 18.45 -10.43
N LEU A 224 -4.93 17.59 -10.38
CA LEU A 224 -3.81 17.61 -11.31
C LEU A 224 -4.13 16.86 -12.62
N ALA A 225 -4.80 15.72 -12.52
CA ALA A 225 -5.08 14.84 -13.65
C ALA A 225 -6.10 15.42 -14.64
N SER A 226 -7.10 16.16 -14.13
CA SER A 226 -8.17 16.79 -14.92
C SER A 226 -7.75 18.03 -15.72
N ARG A 227 -6.53 18.53 -15.59
CA ARG A 227 -6.06 19.78 -16.25
C ARG A 227 -5.85 19.67 -17.77
N GLY A 228 -6.03 18.48 -18.34
CA GLY A 228 -5.77 18.19 -19.75
C GLY A 228 -6.95 18.41 -20.70
N GLU A 229 -8.13 18.75 -20.18
CA GLU A 229 -9.37 18.97 -20.94
C GLU A 229 -9.70 20.45 -21.18
#